data_AF-A0ABD7PDR5-F1
#
_entry.id   AF-A0ABD7PDR5-F1
#
_cell.length_a   1.000
_cell.length_b   1.000
_cell.length_c   1.000
_cell.angle_alpha   90.00
_cell.angle_beta   90.00
_cell.angle_gamma   90.00
#
_symmetry.space_group_name_H-M   'P 1'
#
loop_
_entity.id
_entity.type
_entity.pdbx_description
1 polymer ?
#
loop_
_entity_poly.entity_id
_entity_poly.type
_entity_poly.pdbx_seq_one_letter_code
_entity_poly.pdbx_strand_id
1 'polypeptide(L)'
;MPEETLTVVGGGNNSCNVSWGGGNGNNGGAGYSGKYGGTSYEGATSMLKLNDRVLIQLYLCNPLNPDYIGAPWGSDKDAESIIRANRDKPGKFKANIQNWKTSGTGSLGSPVIGKASSSGDVDTYSVSFGKEKYNVMYNRKKDSFTTGYIDGGASKPEDSMKDQAVAVVKLYLLNESQASVIDTTSGIITDSGKTLSGKLGDKYNTLAKEAADNIKNFQGKKLRSFNDAMASINELANNPKMKLSQADKTVVSNALKQMDLSALADRFKGLEKAFTWGDRLLKAEKIRDGVVTGVTTGDWQKLAFEVEAMYLSGVAGAVALGITTAMISTVAVALSLPSVAVSALTVVAVIGISILTSYIDADKAKALNNAVLGLFK
;
A
#
# COMPACT_ATOMS: atom_id res chain seq x y z
N MET A 1 27.71 -34.21 18.04
CA MET A 1 26.53 -34.43 17.17
C MET A 1 26.67 -33.46 16.02
N PRO A 2 26.68 -33.93 14.76
CA PRO A 2 27.08 -33.10 13.62
C PRO A 2 25.98 -32.13 13.23
N GLU A 3 26.40 -30.94 12.84
CA GLU A 3 25.61 -29.87 12.25
C GLU A 3 25.13 -30.30 10.86
N GLU A 4 23.82 -30.34 10.63
CA GLU A 4 23.26 -30.50 9.29
C GLU A 4 23.21 -29.14 8.61
N THR A 5 24.27 -28.85 7.84
CA THR A 5 24.33 -27.73 6.90
C THR A 5 23.38 -27.98 5.73
N LEU A 6 22.44 -27.06 5.49
CA LEU A 6 21.61 -27.08 4.29
C LEU A 6 22.43 -26.56 3.10
N THR A 7 22.81 -27.45 2.19
CA THR A 7 23.47 -27.11 0.92
C THR A 7 22.40 -26.74 -0.11
N VAL A 8 22.45 -25.50 -0.63
CA VAL A 8 21.65 -25.10 -1.80
C VAL A 8 22.38 -25.58 -3.05
N VAL A 9 21.87 -26.63 -3.69
CA VAL A 9 22.35 -27.08 -5.00
C VAL A 9 21.42 -26.52 -6.06
N GLY A 10 21.92 -25.57 -6.86
CA GLY A 10 21.25 -25.08 -8.04
C GLY A 10 21.24 -26.14 -9.14
N GLY A 11 20.06 -26.45 -9.66
CA GLY A 11 19.87 -27.36 -10.79
C GLY A 11 18.41 -27.31 -11.24
N GLY A 12 18.18 -26.78 -12.45
CA GLY A 12 16.85 -26.44 -12.95
C GLY A 12 15.91 -27.63 -13.11
N ASN A 13 14.69 -27.48 -12.59
CA ASN A 13 13.47 -27.68 -13.35
C ASN A 13 12.30 -27.09 -12.53
N ASN A 14 11.65 -26.08 -13.10
CA ASN A 14 10.66 -25.25 -12.41
C ASN A 14 9.35 -26.01 -12.18
N SER A 15 9.13 -26.49 -10.96
CA SER A 15 7.79 -26.73 -10.43
C SER A 15 7.80 -26.57 -8.91
N CYS A 16 6.96 -25.66 -8.40
CA CYS A 16 6.63 -25.59 -6.99
C CYS A 16 5.74 -26.80 -6.63
N ASN A 17 6.36 -27.98 -6.50
CA ASN A 17 5.73 -29.13 -5.90
C ASN A 17 6.20 -29.20 -4.44
N VAL A 18 5.31 -28.85 -3.50
CA VAL A 18 5.41 -29.44 -2.16
C VAL A 18 4.91 -30.87 -2.32
N SER A 19 5.85 -31.78 -2.58
CA SER A 19 5.62 -33.23 -2.49
C SER A 19 5.43 -33.57 -1.02
N TRP A 20 4.23 -34.00 -0.64
CA TRP A 20 4.06 -34.81 0.57
C TRP A 20 4.50 -36.23 0.21
N GLY A 21 5.77 -36.53 0.48
CA GLY A 21 6.30 -37.88 0.39
C GLY A 21 5.73 -38.73 1.53
N GLY A 22 4.73 -39.56 1.21
CA GLY A 22 4.23 -40.61 2.09
C GLY A 22 3.82 -41.84 1.29
N GLY A 23 4.76 -42.77 1.08
CA GLY A 23 4.51 -44.21 0.95
C GLY A 23 3.80 -44.76 -0.31
N ASN A 24 4.63 -45.31 -1.22
CA ASN A 24 4.49 -46.60 -1.91
C ASN A 24 3.11 -47.06 -2.46
N GLY A 25 2.97 -47.13 -3.79
CA GLY A 25 1.88 -47.85 -4.47
C GLY A 25 1.92 -47.71 -6.00
N ASN A 26 1.92 -48.85 -6.69
CA ASN A 26 2.20 -49.08 -8.12
C ASN A 26 1.04 -48.68 -9.08
N ASN A 27 1.36 -48.59 -10.38
CA ASN A 27 0.51 -48.33 -11.58
C ASN A 27 -0.02 -46.89 -11.74
N GLY A 28 0.02 -46.22 -12.89
CA GLY A 28 0.34 -46.62 -14.26
C GLY A 28 -0.59 -45.87 -15.22
N GLY A 29 -0.05 -44.99 -16.07
CA GLY A 29 -0.65 -44.68 -17.37
C GLY A 29 -1.35 -43.33 -17.57
N ALA A 30 -0.97 -42.74 -18.72
CA ALA A 30 -1.69 -41.78 -19.57
C ALA A 30 -1.59 -40.29 -19.21
N GLY A 31 -0.82 -39.57 -20.04
CA GLY A 31 -0.63 -38.13 -19.96
C GLY A 31 -1.70 -37.33 -20.69
N TYR A 32 -1.58 -36.01 -20.57
CA TYR A 32 -2.01 -35.06 -21.60
C TYR A 32 -1.04 -33.88 -21.62
N SER A 33 -0.55 -33.64 -22.83
CA SER A 33 0.44 -32.66 -23.22
C SER A 33 -0.16 -31.25 -23.38
N GLY A 34 0.58 -30.26 -22.88
CA GLY A 34 0.78 -28.94 -23.50
C GLY A 34 -0.43 -28.03 -23.75
N LYS A 35 -0.56 -26.97 -22.93
CA LYS A 35 -0.83 -25.59 -23.39
C LYS A 35 -0.76 -24.62 -22.21
N TYR A 36 -0.43 -23.38 -22.53
CA TYR A 36 -0.21 -22.20 -21.65
C TYR A 36 1.23 -22.05 -21.16
N GLY A 37 2.02 -21.37 -21.99
CA GLY A 37 3.24 -20.70 -21.56
C GLY A 37 2.88 -19.60 -20.57
N GLY A 38 3.37 -19.73 -19.35
CA GLY A 38 3.37 -18.70 -18.33
C GLY A 38 4.81 -18.29 -18.05
N THR A 39 5.07 -16.99 -18.12
CA THR A 39 6.35 -16.38 -17.78
C THR A 39 6.72 -16.67 -16.32
N SER A 40 7.92 -17.19 -16.14
CA SER A 40 8.55 -17.52 -14.86
C SER A 40 9.03 -16.26 -14.15
N TYR A 41 8.63 -16.07 -12.88
CA TYR A 41 9.15 -15.03 -11.99
C TYR A 41 9.45 -15.62 -10.61
N GLU A 42 10.71 -15.46 -10.17
CA GLU A 42 11.20 -15.82 -8.84
C GLU A 42 10.76 -14.74 -7.83
N GLY A 43 10.14 -15.14 -6.71
CA GLY A 43 9.69 -14.23 -5.64
C GLY A 43 10.53 -14.39 -4.36
N ALA A 44 10.83 -13.27 -3.69
CA ALA A 44 11.66 -13.20 -2.49
C ALA A 44 10.88 -13.55 -1.21
N THR A 45 11.52 -14.23 -0.25
CA THR A 45 10.99 -14.49 1.09
C THR A 45 11.41 -13.40 2.08
N SER A 46 10.55 -13.08 3.05
CA SER A 46 10.92 -12.25 4.21
C SER A 46 10.54 -12.97 5.52
N MET A 47 11.47 -12.96 6.48
CA MET A 47 11.31 -13.61 7.79
C MET A 47 11.00 -12.56 8.84
N LEU A 48 9.87 -12.69 9.54
CA LEU A 48 9.58 -11.88 10.72
C LEU A 48 9.90 -12.70 11.97
N LYS A 49 10.88 -12.26 12.76
CA LYS A 49 11.25 -12.91 14.03
C LYS A 49 10.60 -12.15 15.19
N LEU A 50 9.56 -12.72 15.78
CA LEU A 50 8.93 -12.21 17.01
C LEU A 50 9.40 -13.06 18.19
N ASN A 51 10.27 -12.47 19.03
CA ASN A 51 10.71 -12.96 20.34
C ASN A 51 10.87 -14.49 20.44
N ASP A 52 11.93 -15.04 19.84
CA ASP A 52 12.47 -16.42 19.98
C ASP A 52 11.50 -17.61 20.04
N ARG A 53 10.22 -17.43 19.71
CA ARG A 53 9.19 -18.48 19.84
C ARG A 53 8.20 -18.52 18.69
N VAL A 54 8.19 -17.53 17.79
CA VAL A 54 7.31 -17.53 16.62
C VAL A 54 8.10 -17.20 15.36
N LEU A 55 8.21 -18.21 14.48
CA LEU A 55 8.61 -18.03 13.08
C LEU A 55 7.35 -17.78 12.27
N ILE A 56 7.21 -16.60 11.68
CA ILE A 56 6.22 -16.37 10.62
C ILE A 56 6.97 -16.44 9.30
N GLN A 57 6.76 -17.55 8.58
CA GLN A 57 7.20 -17.71 7.21
C GLN A 57 6.12 -17.15 6.29
N LEU A 58 6.33 -15.92 5.80
CA LEU A 58 5.49 -15.36 4.75
C LEU A 58 5.85 -16.06 3.44
N TYR A 59 5.01 -17.00 3.01
CA TYR A 59 5.09 -17.59 1.68
C TYR A 59 4.68 -16.56 0.63
N LEU A 60 5.63 -15.76 0.15
CA LEU A 60 5.47 -14.95 -1.06
C LEU A 60 5.60 -15.84 -2.32
N CYS A 61 4.79 -16.91 -2.38
CA CYS A 61 4.66 -17.76 -3.56
C CYS A 61 3.39 -17.38 -4.33
N ASN A 62 3.32 -16.13 -4.82
CA ASN A 62 2.48 -15.80 -5.98
C ASN A 62 2.72 -14.34 -6.45
N PRO A 63 3.11 -14.07 -7.70
CA PRO A 63 2.94 -12.74 -8.30
C PRO A 63 1.47 -12.45 -8.67
N LEU A 64 0.57 -13.42 -8.47
CA LEU A 64 -0.87 -13.32 -8.73
C LEU A 64 -1.68 -13.95 -7.58
N ASN A 65 -1.26 -13.79 -6.31
CA ASN A 65 -2.17 -14.04 -5.17
C ASN A 65 -2.56 -12.70 -4.57
N PRO A 66 -3.77 -12.26 -4.86
CA PRO A 66 -4.29 -11.07 -4.28
C PRO A 66 -4.88 -11.46 -2.91
N ASP A 67 -4.08 -11.27 -1.87
CA ASP A 67 -4.57 -11.31 -0.49
C ASP A 67 -5.28 -9.98 -0.12
N TYR A 68 -5.40 -9.05 -1.07
CA TYR A 68 -5.80 -7.65 -0.87
C TYR A 68 -6.71 -7.05 -1.99
N ILE A 69 -7.51 -7.85 -2.73
CA ILE A 69 -8.38 -7.29 -3.82
C ILE A 69 -9.66 -6.59 -3.33
N GLY A 70 -9.91 -6.60 -2.02
CA GLY A 70 -10.73 -5.56 -1.43
C GLY A 70 -9.81 -4.36 -1.26
N ALA A 71 -10.13 -3.25 -1.94
CA ALA A 71 -9.32 -2.03 -2.04
C ALA A 71 -8.45 -1.72 -0.78
N PRO A 72 -7.29 -1.06 -0.92
CA PRO A 72 -6.29 -0.79 0.14
C PRO A 72 -6.79 0.17 1.24
N TRP A 73 -8.12 0.32 1.33
CA TRP A 73 -8.90 1.29 2.04
C TRP A 73 -9.92 0.64 3.00
N GLY A 74 -9.85 -0.67 3.23
CA GLY A 74 -10.75 -1.41 4.13
C GLY A 74 -10.32 -1.38 5.61
N SER A 75 -11.29 -1.23 6.52
CA SER A 75 -11.08 -1.05 7.97
C SER A 75 -10.33 -2.20 8.64
N ASP A 76 -9.42 -1.87 9.56
CA ASP A 76 -8.49 -2.80 10.22
C ASP A 76 -9.10 -3.77 11.25
N LYS A 77 -10.37 -3.59 11.65
CA LYS A 77 -10.96 -4.47 12.68
C LYS A 77 -11.09 -5.93 12.25
N ASP A 78 -10.80 -6.21 10.98
CA ASP A 78 -10.96 -7.49 10.35
C ASP A 78 -9.92 -7.72 9.24
N ALA A 79 -8.77 -7.04 9.21
CA ALA A 79 -7.79 -7.22 8.12
C ALA A 79 -7.46 -8.70 7.90
N GLU A 80 -7.21 -9.46 8.98
CA GLU A 80 -6.97 -10.89 8.93
C GLU A 80 -8.21 -11.71 8.53
N SER A 81 -9.43 -11.31 8.92
CA SER A 81 -10.67 -12.03 8.57
C SER A 81 -11.16 -11.69 7.15
N ILE A 82 -10.91 -10.49 6.64
CA ILE A 82 -11.08 -10.05 5.25
C ILE A 82 -10.05 -10.74 4.35
N ILE A 83 -8.80 -10.86 4.81
CA ILE A 83 -7.75 -11.65 4.15
C ILE A 83 -8.17 -13.12 4.09
N ARG A 84 -8.61 -13.72 5.21
CA ARG A 84 -9.14 -15.09 5.25
C ARG A 84 -10.35 -15.25 4.32
N ALA A 85 -11.33 -14.35 4.39
CA ALA A 85 -12.54 -14.40 3.58
C ALA A 85 -12.26 -14.23 2.07
N ASN A 86 -11.26 -13.45 1.66
CA ASN A 86 -10.86 -13.32 0.25
C ASN A 86 -9.93 -14.45 -0.22
N ARG A 87 -9.08 -14.99 0.66
CA ARG A 87 -8.25 -16.19 0.39
C ARG A 87 -9.12 -17.42 0.19
N ASP A 88 -10.12 -17.59 1.06
CA ASP A 88 -11.00 -18.75 1.10
C ASP A 88 -12.19 -18.59 0.12
N LYS A 89 -12.30 -17.44 -0.56
CA LYS A 89 -13.31 -17.18 -1.59
C LYS A 89 -13.10 -18.13 -2.78
N PRO A 90 -14.16 -18.80 -3.28
CA PRO A 90 -14.04 -19.65 -4.45
C PRO A 90 -13.49 -18.87 -5.65
N GLY A 91 -12.58 -19.47 -6.42
CA GLY A 91 -11.92 -18.80 -7.55
C GLY A 91 -12.88 -18.22 -8.59
N LYS A 92 -14.09 -18.79 -8.74
CA LYS A 92 -15.16 -18.27 -9.61
C LYS A 92 -15.76 -16.93 -9.16
N PHE A 93 -15.45 -16.46 -7.95
CA PHE A 93 -15.87 -15.17 -7.39
C PHE A 93 -14.65 -14.28 -7.04
N LYS A 94 -13.48 -14.56 -7.63
CA LYS A 94 -12.24 -13.80 -7.43
C LYS A 94 -11.82 -13.17 -8.77
N ALA A 95 -11.82 -11.85 -8.84
CA ALA A 95 -11.46 -11.08 -10.03
C ALA A 95 -10.09 -10.43 -9.91
N ASN A 96 -9.40 -10.34 -11.05
CA ASN A 96 -8.23 -9.48 -11.22
C ASN A 96 -8.70 -8.03 -11.45
N ILE A 97 -8.96 -7.30 -10.36
CA ILE A 97 -9.48 -5.93 -10.45
C ILE A 97 -8.52 -4.96 -11.14
N GLN A 98 -7.21 -5.23 -11.14
CA GLN A 98 -6.22 -4.32 -11.72
C GLN A 98 -6.34 -4.25 -13.24
N ASN A 99 -6.77 -5.36 -13.86
CA ASN A 99 -6.91 -5.48 -15.30
C ASN A 99 -8.30 -5.05 -15.79
N TRP A 100 -8.90 -4.07 -15.10
CA TRP A 100 -10.18 -3.50 -15.50
C TRP A 100 -10.06 -2.79 -16.84
N LYS A 101 -11.17 -2.71 -17.57
CA LYS A 101 -11.26 -2.01 -18.86
C LYS A 101 -12.60 -1.31 -19.01
N THR A 102 -12.68 -0.34 -19.93
CA THR A 102 -13.89 0.47 -20.14
C THR A 102 -14.81 -0.05 -21.25
N SER A 103 -14.42 -1.11 -21.96
CA SER A 103 -15.15 -1.61 -23.13
C SER A 103 -15.05 -3.13 -23.31
N GLY A 104 -15.93 -3.66 -24.14
CA GLY A 104 -16.04 -5.10 -24.42
C GLY A 104 -16.76 -5.89 -23.32
N THR A 105 -16.59 -7.21 -23.33
CA THR A 105 -17.23 -8.10 -22.35
C THR A 105 -16.34 -8.28 -21.12
N GLY A 106 -16.95 -8.16 -19.93
CA GLY A 106 -16.28 -8.37 -18.64
C GLY A 106 -15.96 -9.83 -18.39
N SER A 107 -14.94 -10.09 -17.58
CA SER A 107 -14.60 -11.40 -17.04
C SER A 107 -13.94 -11.26 -15.67
N LEU A 108 -13.74 -12.37 -14.96
CA LEU A 108 -12.94 -12.38 -13.74
C LEU A 108 -11.51 -11.88 -13.98
N GLY A 109 -10.91 -12.22 -15.13
CA GLY A 109 -9.54 -11.82 -15.47
C GLY A 109 -9.41 -10.39 -16.00
N SER A 110 -10.51 -9.78 -16.46
CA SER A 110 -10.55 -8.41 -16.95
C SER A 110 -11.97 -7.84 -16.77
N PRO A 111 -12.26 -7.28 -15.59
CA PRO A 111 -13.56 -6.69 -15.30
C PRO A 111 -13.85 -5.51 -16.23
N VAL A 112 -15.11 -5.33 -16.60
CA VAL A 112 -15.55 -4.14 -17.36
C VAL A 112 -16.23 -3.17 -16.42
N ILE A 113 -15.90 -1.90 -16.56
CA ILE A 113 -16.54 -0.79 -15.86
C ILE A 113 -17.00 0.27 -16.85
N GLY A 114 -18.14 0.89 -16.57
CA GLY A 114 -18.63 2.05 -17.29
C GLY A 114 -19.50 2.93 -16.41
N LYS A 115 -19.45 4.24 -16.62
CA LYS A 115 -20.40 5.16 -15.98
C LYS A 115 -21.77 4.99 -16.62
N ALA A 116 -22.74 4.52 -15.85
CA ALA A 116 -24.09 4.25 -16.32
C ALA A 116 -24.97 5.50 -16.29
N SER A 117 -24.89 6.30 -15.22
CA SER A 117 -25.67 7.53 -15.07
C SER A 117 -25.05 8.50 -14.07
N SER A 118 -25.51 9.75 -14.11
CA SER A 118 -25.29 10.74 -13.07
C SER A 118 -26.63 11.41 -12.78
N SER A 119 -27.09 11.37 -11.54
CA SER A 119 -28.35 11.96 -11.12
C SER A 119 -28.23 12.57 -9.73
N GLY A 120 -28.60 13.85 -9.58
CA GLY A 120 -28.43 14.59 -8.33
C GLY A 120 -26.99 14.54 -7.83
N ASP A 121 -26.77 14.01 -6.62
CA ASP A 121 -25.44 13.84 -6.02
C ASP A 121 -24.82 12.45 -6.28
N VAL A 122 -25.44 11.60 -7.09
CA VAL A 122 -25.04 10.19 -7.25
C VAL A 122 -24.54 9.90 -8.66
N ASP A 123 -23.31 9.40 -8.74
CA ASP A 123 -22.76 8.79 -9.95
C ASP A 123 -22.92 7.26 -9.85
N THR A 124 -23.54 6.64 -10.86
CA THR A 124 -23.73 5.18 -10.91
C THR A 124 -22.80 4.57 -11.95
N TYR A 125 -22.09 3.52 -11.56
CA TYR A 125 -21.16 2.76 -12.39
C TYR A 125 -21.64 1.33 -12.51
N SER A 126 -21.70 0.81 -13.73
CA SER A 126 -21.91 -0.62 -13.95
C SER A 126 -20.56 -1.34 -13.94
N VAL A 127 -20.45 -2.42 -13.18
CA VAL A 127 -19.29 -3.30 -13.16
C VAL A 127 -19.71 -4.72 -13.53
N SER A 128 -18.99 -5.33 -14.48
CA SER A 128 -19.24 -6.70 -14.94
C SER A 128 -17.97 -7.53 -14.81
N PHE A 129 -18.09 -8.68 -14.14
CA PHE A 129 -17.08 -9.73 -14.07
C PHE A 129 -17.45 -10.91 -14.99
N GLY A 130 -18.22 -10.64 -16.05
CA GLY A 130 -18.84 -11.65 -16.91
C GLY A 130 -20.30 -11.87 -16.54
N LYS A 131 -20.61 -13.05 -15.99
CA LYS A 131 -21.98 -13.35 -15.54
C LYS A 131 -22.37 -12.55 -14.29
N GLU A 132 -21.41 -12.28 -13.42
CA GLU A 132 -21.56 -11.48 -12.21
C GLU A 132 -21.56 -9.98 -12.54
N LYS A 133 -22.64 -9.26 -12.22
CA LYS A 133 -22.85 -7.84 -12.54
C LYS A 133 -23.34 -7.05 -11.33
N TYR A 134 -22.78 -5.86 -11.16
CA TYR A 134 -23.05 -4.97 -10.03
C TYR A 134 -23.23 -3.53 -10.50
N ASN A 135 -24.10 -2.79 -9.81
CA ASN A 135 -24.12 -1.34 -9.86
C ASN A 135 -23.41 -0.81 -8.62
N VAL A 136 -22.51 0.13 -8.81
CA VAL A 136 -21.81 0.82 -7.74
C VAL A 136 -22.19 2.29 -7.81
N MET A 137 -22.74 2.80 -6.72
CA MET A 137 -23.21 4.18 -6.63
C MET A 137 -22.27 4.95 -5.72
N TYR A 138 -21.62 5.97 -6.27
CA TYR A 138 -20.85 6.94 -5.51
C TYR A 138 -21.72 8.15 -5.19
N ASN A 139 -21.96 8.40 -3.90
CA ASN A 139 -22.65 9.61 -3.45
C ASN A 139 -21.61 10.70 -3.18
N ARG A 140 -21.58 11.74 -4.02
CA ARG A 140 -20.64 12.86 -3.95
C ARG A 140 -20.77 13.68 -2.67
N LYS A 141 -21.99 13.83 -2.14
CA LYS A 141 -22.27 14.63 -0.96
C LYS A 141 -21.91 13.90 0.33
N LYS A 142 -22.20 12.60 0.41
CA LYS A 142 -21.86 11.74 1.54
C LYS A 142 -20.43 11.21 1.47
N ASP A 143 -19.79 11.36 0.32
CA ASP A 143 -18.48 10.79 -0.02
C ASP A 143 -18.40 9.30 0.35
N SER A 144 -19.33 8.51 -0.20
CA SER A 144 -19.50 7.10 0.18
C SER A 144 -19.96 6.26 -1.00
N PHE A 145 -19.53 4.99 -1.02
CA PHE A 145 -19.97 4.01 -2.00
C PHE A 145 -21.07 3.11 -1.46
N THR A 146 -22.02 2.76 -2.33
CA THR A 146 -23.00 1.69 -2.09
C THR A 146 -23.04 0.77 -3.31
N THR A 147 -23.47 -0.48 -3.12
CA THR A 147 -23.51 -1.47 -4.19
C THR A 147 -24.86 -2.16 -4.28
N GLY A 148 -25.33 -2.33 -5.51
CA GLY A 148 -26.49 -3.14 -5.87
C GLY A 148 -26.03 -4.34 -6.69
N TYR A 149 -26.55 -5.52 -6.37
CA TYR A 149 -26.42 -6.70 -7.22
C TYR A 149 -27.41 -6.58 -8.39
N ILE A 150 -26.96 -6.90 -9.61
CA ILE A 150 -27.81 -6.86 -10.80
C ILE A 150 -28.19 -8.28 -11.23
N ASP A 151 -27.18 -9.11 -11.48
CA ASP A 151 -27.33 -10.39 -12.18
C ASP A 151 -26.07 -11.26 -11.97
N GLY A 152 -26.20 -12.58 -12.03
CA GLY A 152 -25.13 -13.53 -11.70
C GLY A 152 -25.61 -14.81 -11.02
N GLY A 153 -24.65 -15.57 -10.49
CA GLY A 153 -24.83 -16.81 -9.72
C GLY A 153 -24.43 -16.73 -8.25
N ALA A 154 -23.97 -15.57 -7.75
CA ALA A 154 -23.70 -15.37 -6.33
C ALA A 154 -25.01 -15.38 -5.53
N SER A 155 -25.25 -16.46 -4.77
CA SER A 155 -26.47 -16.66 -3.99
C SER A 155 -26.24 -16.52 -2.48
N LYS A 156 -24.98 -16.55 -2.04
CA LYS A 156 -24.59 -16.41 -0.64
C LYS A 156 -23.74 -15.14 -0.42
N PRO A 157 -23.76 -14.54 0.77
CA PRO A 157 -22.94 -13.36 1.08
C PRO A 157 -21.44 -13.54 0.78
N GLU A 158 -20.88 -14.71 1.09
CA GLU A 158 -19.46 -15.05 0.87
C GLU A 158 -19.05 -15.11 -0.62
N ASP A 159 -20.00 -15.41 -1.50
CA ASP A 159 -19.82 -15.45 -2.95
C ASP A 159 -19.88 -14.03 -3.57
N SER A 160 -20.30 -13.03 -2.80
CA SER A 160 -20.52 -11.69 -3.30
C SER A 160 -19.23 -11.01 -3.74
N MET A 161 -19.30 -10.32 -4.89
CA MET A 161 -18.19 -9.54 -5.44
C MET A 161 -18.39 -8.02 -5.26
N LYS A 162 -19.26 -7.60 -4.34
CA LYS A 162 -19.55 -6.18 -4.06
C LYS A 162 -18.29 -5.37 -3.75
N ASP A 163 -17.42 -5.87 -2.87
CA ASP A 163 -16.19 -5.15 -2.49
C ASP A 163 -15.22 -5.02 -3.67
N GLN A 164 -15.12 -6.07 -4.49
CA GLN A 164 -14.32 -6.06 -5.71
C GLN A 164 -14.89 -5.07 -6.73
N ALA A 165 -16.23 -4.95 -6.84
CA ALA A 165 -16.87 -3.97 -7.71
C ALA A 165 -16.58 -2.53 -7.25
N VAL A 166 -16.67 -2.25 -5.94
CA VAL A 166 -16.26 -0.95 -5.38
C VAL A 166 -14.79 -0.68 -5.67
N ALA A 167 -13.91 -1.68 -5.48
CA ALA A 167 -12.49 -1.54 -5.74
C ALA A 167 -12.20 -1.18 -7.21
N VAL A 168 -12.84 -1.85 -8.17
CA VAL A 168 -12.73 -1.51 -9.60
C VAL A 168 -13.15 -0.06 -9.86
N VAL A 169 -14.25 0.42 -9.25
CA VAL A 169 -14.70 1.81 -9.42
C VAL A 169 -13.72 2.81 -8.80
N LYS A 170 -13.19 2.53 -7.60
CA LYS A 170 -12.18 3.39 -6.98
C LYS A 170 -10.91 3.46 -7.84
N LEU A 171 -10.47 2.35 -8.42
CA LEU A 171 -9.31 2.32 -9.33
C LEU A 171 -9.57 3.11 -10.61
N TYR A 172 -10.76 2.94 -11.21
CA TYR A 172 -11.18 3.72 -12.37
C TYR A 172 -11.15 5.22 -12.07
N LEU A 173 -11.73 5.64 -10.94
CA LEU A 173 -11.77 7.03 -10.51
C LEU A 173 -10.38 7.58 -10.20
N LEU A 174 -9.52 6.80 -9.51
CA LEU A 174 -8.12 7.15 -9.25
C LEU A 174 -7.34 7.35 -10.55
N ASN A 175 -7.60 6.50 -11.56
CA ASN A 175 -6.98 6.62 -12.87
C ASN A 175 -7.44 7.89 -13.59
N GLU A 176 -8.74 8.22 -13.56
CA GLU A 176 -9.26 9.48 -14.11
C GLU A 176 -8.70 10.71 -13.38
N SER A 177 -8.50 10.62 -12.05
CA SER A 177 -8.04 11.73 -11.22
C SER A 177 -6.53 11.75 -10.96
N GLN A 178 -5.74 10.89 -11.61
CA GLN A 178 -4.34 10.65 -11.26
C GLN A 178 -3.51 11.95 -11.20
N ALA A 179 -3.61 12.79 -12.23
CA ALA A 179 -2.88 14.05 -12.29
C ALA A 179 -3.27 15.00 -11.15
N SER A 180 -4.57 15.10 -10.83
CA SER A 180 -5.08 15.92 -9.73
C SER A 180 -4.62 15.41 -8.37
N VAL A 181 -4.58 14.09 -8.18
CA VAL A 181 -4.10 13.47 -6.93
C VAL A 181 -2.61 13.77 -6.74
N ILE A 182 -1.83 13.65 -7.80
CA ILE A 182 -0.39 13.95 -7.77
C ILE A 182 -0.17 15.43 -7.45
N ASP A 183 -0.89 16.34 -8.10
CA ASP A 183 -0.72 17.77 -7.83
C ASP A 183 -1.10 18.14 -6.39
N THR A 184 -2.23 17.61 -5.91
CA THR A 184 -2.70 17.81 -4.52
C THR A 184 -1.68 17.30 -3.51
N THR A 185 -1.19 16.07 -3.70
CA THR A 185 -0.23 15.46 -2.76
C THR A 185 1.14 16.14 -2.81
N SER A 186 1.63 16.52 -3.99
CA SER A 186 2.84 17.34 -4.16
C SER A 186 2.71 18.72 -3.50
N GLY A 187 1.53 19.35 -3.60
CA GLY A 187 1.21 20.61 -2.92
C GLY A 187 1.30 20.48 -1.41
N ILE A 188 0.64 19.46 -0.83
CA ILE A 188 0.67 19.16 0.60
C ILE A 188 2.12 18.95 1.10
N ILE A 189 2.94 18.21 0.36
CA ILE A 189 4.35 17.95 0.72
C ILE A 189 5.13 19.27 0.73
N THR A 190 4.96 20.11 -0.30
CA THR A 190 5.64 21.40 -0.41
C THR A 190 5.23 22.37 0.70
N ASP A 191 3.93 22.44 1.00
CA ASP A 191 3.39 23.28 2.08
C ASP A 191 3.85 22.79 3.46
N SER A 192 3.92 21.48 3.65
CA SER A 192 4.51 20.87 4.86
C SER A 192 5.99 21.22 4.97
N GLY A 193 6.74 21.17 3.86
CA GLY A 193 8.13 21.62 3.75
C GLY A 193 8.32 23.06 4.22
N LYS A 194 7.50 23.98 3.70
CA LYS A 194 7.50 25.40 4.08
C LYS A 194 7.14 25.60 5.56
N THR A 195 6.17 24.85 6.07
CA THR A 195 5.73 24.96 7.47
C THR A 195 6.84 24.48 8.42
N LEU A 196 7.45 23.35 8.11
CA LEU A 196 8.47 22.73 8.95
C LEU A 196 9.84 23.41 8.85
N SER A 197 10.11 24.18 7.79
CA SER A 197 11.40 24.87 7.62
C SER A 197 11.72 25.86 8.74
N GLY A 198 10.69 26.44 9.39
CA GLY A 198 10.89 27.30 10.56
C GLY A 198 11.58 26.60 11.74
N LYS A 199 11.49 25.26 11.82
CA LYS A 199 12.17 24.46 12.85
C LYS A 199 13.33 23.63 12.29
N LEU A 200 13.16 23.05 11.09
CA LEU A 200 14.09 22.11 10.48
C LEU A 200 15.09 22.77 9.53
N GLY A 201 14.90 24.05 9.21
CA GLY A 201 15.73 24.84 8.31
C GLY A 201 15.39 24.67 6.83
N ASP A 202 15.95 25.55 6.01
CA ASP A 202 15.66 25.61 4.56
C ASP A 202 16.08 24.36 3.80
N LYS A 203 17.10 23.65 4.28
CA LYS A 203 17.51 22.36 3.70
C LYS A 203 16.36 21.36 3.66
N TYR A 204 15.55 21.29 4.72
CA TYR A 204 14.37 20.41 4.74
C TYR A 204 13.32 20.85 3.71
N ASN A 205 13.08 22.16 3.57
CA ASN A 205 12.17 22.69 2.56
C ASN A 205 12.59 22.29 1.14
N THR A 206 13.90 22.35 0.84
CA THR A 206 14.44 21.88 -0.44
C THR A 206 14.17 20.40 -0.66
N LEU A 207 14.43 19.55 0.33
CA LEU A 207 14.15 18.10 0.24
C LEU A 207 12.66 17.82 0.00
N ALA A 208 11.76 18.58 0.65
CA ALA A 208 10.32 18.44 0.44
C ALA A 208 9.89 18.84 -0.98
N LYS A 209 10.47 19.89 -1.56
CA LYS A 209 10.24 20.28 -2.96
C LYS A 209 10.75 19.22 -3.93
N GLU A 210 11.96 18.71 -3.70
CA GLU A 210 12.53 17.62 -4.50
C GLU A 210 11.67 16.35 -4.41
N ALA A 211 11.12 16.03 -3.23
CA ALA A 211 10.18 14.94 -3.05
C ALA A 211 8.92 15.13 -3.90
N ALA A 212 8.31 16.33 -3.86
CA ALA A 212 7.15 16.67 -4.67
C ALA A 212 7.43 16.56 -6.17
N ASP A 213 8.61 17.01 -6.64
CA ASP A 213 9.04 16.90 -8.04
C ASP A 213 9.32 15.45 -8.43
N ASN A 214 9.94 14.66 -7.55
CA ASN A 214 10.20 13.24 -7.78
C ASN A 214 8.88 12.48 -8.00
N ILE A 215 7.81 12.77 -7.25
CA ILE A 215 6.48 12.18 -7.45
C ILE A 215 5.95 12.52 -8.85
N LYS A 216 5.98 13.80 -9.23
CA LYS A 216 5.53 14.27 -10.56
C LYS A 216 6.29 13.56 -11.69
N ASN A 217 7.60 13.40 -11.53
CA ASN A 217 8.49 12.76 -12.50
C ASN A 217 8.45 11.22 -12.49
N PHE A 218 7.72 10.60 -11.55
CA PHE A 218 7.61 9.15 -11.42
C PHE A 218 6.34 8.56 -12.06
N GLN A 219 5.52 9.40 -12.71
CA GLN A 219 4.32 8.95 -13.40
C GLN A 219 4.63 7.88 -14.47
N GLY A 220 3.83 6.81 -14.47
CA GLY A 220 3.99 5.67 -15.39
C GLY A 220 5.17 4.74 -15.08
N LYS A 221 5.98 5.00 -14.05
CA LYS A 221 7.11 4.16 -13.65
C LYS A 221 6.70 3.09 -12.65
N LYS A 222 7.50 2.01 -12.61
CA LYS A 222 7.33 0.91 -11.64
C LYS A 222 8.13 1.20 -10.37
N LEU A 223 7.57 0.84 -9.22
CA LEU A 223 8.28 0.88 -7.94
C LEU A 223 9.44 -0.13 -7.96
N ARG A 224 10.50 0.18 -7.20
CA ARG A 224 11.47 -0.82 -6.74
C ARG A 224 10.76 -1.88 -5.89
N SER A 225 11.38 -3.04 -5.76
CA SER A 225 10.82 -4.09 -4.90
C SER A 225 10.74 -3.64 -3.45
N PHE A 226 9.79 -4.21 -2.70
CA PHE A 226 9.63 -3.93 -1.28
C PHE A 226 10.93 -4.13 -0.49
N ASN A 227 11.65 -5.23 -0.76
CA ASN A 227 12.89 -5.56 -0.08
C ASN A 227 14.01 -4.55 -0.40
N ASP A 228 14.12 -4.12 -1.65
CA ASP A 228 15.11 -3.12 -2.08
C ASP A 228 14.83 -1.75 -1.47
N ALA A 229 13.55 -1.35 -1.42
CA ALA A 229 13.13 -0.12 -0.76
C ALA A 229 13.40 -0.18 0.74
N MET A 230 13.05 -1.29 1.40
CA MET A 230 13.30 -1.49 2.84
C MET A 230 14.79 -1.50 3.17
N ALA A 231 15.66 -2.04 2.31
CA ALA A 231 17.10 -1.95 2.50
C ALA A 231 17.57 -0.49 2.57
N SER A 232 17.12 0.36 1.63
CA SER A 232 17.44 1.79 1.62
C SER A 232 16.84 2.56 2.80
N ILE A 233 15.60 2.24 3.21
CA ILE A 233 14.95 2.84 4.39
C ILE A 233 15.73 2.47 5.66
N ASN A 234 16.11 1.20 5.81
CA ASN A 234 16.83 0.70 6.98
C ASN A 234 18.23 1.28 7.09
N GLU A 235 18.89 1.61 5.97
CA GLU A 235 20.17 2.32 5.99
C GLU A 235 20.04 3.68 6.70
N LEU A 236 18.97 4.44 6.42
CA LEU A 236 18.68 5.67 7.14
C LEU A 236 18.29 5.39 8.59
N ALA A 237 17.27 4.55 8.80
CA ALA A 237 16.65 4.31 10.10
C ALA A 237 17.64 3.78 11.15
N ASN A 238 18.64 3.01 10.73
CA ASN A 238 19.67 2.47 11.62
C ASN A 238 20.78 3.47 11.95
N ASN A 239 20.81 4.65 11.31
CA ASN A 239 21.77 5.68 11.65
C ASN A 239 21.59 6.13 13.11
N PRO A 240 22.67 6.27 13.91
CA PRO A 240 22.57 6.70 15.30
C PRO A 240 21.82 8.01 15.51
N LYS A 241 21.88 8.95 14.54
CA LYS A 241 21.14 10.22 14.59
C LYS A 241 19.62 10.06 14.48
N MET A 242 19.14 8.96 13.91
CA MET A 242 17.71 8.64 13.82
C MET A 242 17.15 8.04 15.12
N LYS A 243 18.00 7.66 16.08
CA LYS A 243 17.57 7.06 17.34
C LYS A 243 17.09 8.14 18.31
N LEU A 244 15.88 7.96 18.81
CA LEU A 244 15.26 8.86 19.78
C LEU A 244 15.44 8.35 21.21
N SER A 245 15.55 9.29 22.15
CA SER A 245 15.56 8.97 23.58
C SER A 245 14.21 8.40 24.02
N GLN A 246 14.17 7.69 25.16
CA GLN A 246 12.91 7.15 25.68
C GLN A 246 11.90 8.27 26.02
N ALA A 247 12.39 9.43 26.45
CA ALA A 247 11.57 10.61 26.71
C ALA A 247 10.92 11.12 25.40
N ASP A 248 11.71 11.30 24.35
CA ASP A 248 11.21 11.78 23.04
C ASP A 248 10.21 10.80 22.43
N LYS A 249 10.50 9.48 22.50
CA LYS A 249 9.56 8.43 22.05
C LYS A 249 8.22 8.55 22.75
N THR A 250 8.22 8.79 24.07
CA THR A 250 7.00 8.92 24.87
C THR A 250 6.23 10.18 24.50
N VAL A 251 6.92 11.32 24.36
CA VAL A 251 6.31 12.60 23.97
C VAL A 251 5.66 12.49 22.59
N VAL A 252 6.38 11.99 21.59
CA VAL A 252 5.84 11.81 20.23
C VAL A 252 4.67 10.84 20.23
N SER A 253 4.79 9.69 20.90
CA SER A 253 3.71 8.71 20.96
C SER A 253 2.44 9.27 21.59
N ASN A 254 2.57 10.07 22.66
CA ASN A 254 1.43 10.70 23.31
C ASN A 254 0.79 11.78 22.42
N ALA A 255 1.59 12.60 21.73
CA ALA A 255 1.09 13.58 20.77
C ALA A 255 0.35 12.90 19.61
N LEU A 256 0.87 11.79 19.08
CA LEU A 256 0.23 11.02 18.00
C LEU A 256 -1.08 10.35 18.45
N LYS A 257 -1.17 9.88 19.70
CA LYS A 257 -2.40 9.31 20.27
C LYS A 257 -3.52 10.35 20.38
N GLN A 258 -3.16 11.61 20.67
CA GLN A 258 -4.10 12.72 20.80
C GLN A 258 -4.40 13.43 19.48
N MET A 259 -3.80 12.99 18.38
CA MET A 259 -3.98 13.60 17.07
C MET A 259 -5.43 13.50 16.60
N ASP A 260 -5.97 14.61 16.10
CA ASP A 260 -7.25 14.63 15.41
C ASP A 260 -7.09 14.03 14.01
N LEU A 261 -7.49 12.76 13.87
CA LEU A 261 -7.44 12.05 12.60
C LEU A 261 -8.44 12.59 11.57
N SER A 262 -9.54 13.22 12.02
CA SER A 262 -10.51 13.84 11.09
C SER A 262 -9.89 15.08 10.46
N ALA A 263 -9.24 15.92 11.26
CA ALA A 263 -8.50 17.07 10.75
C ALA A 263 -7.37 16.66 9.79
N LEU A 264 -6.71 15.52 10.03
CA LEU A 264 -5.71 14.98 9.12
C LEU A 264 -6.34 14.51 7.80
N ALA A 265 -7.44 13.76 7.86
CA ALA A 265 -8.18 13.30 6.68
C ALA A 265 -8.69 14.47 5.82
N ASP A 266 -9.14 15.56 6.48
CA ASP A 266 -9.65 16.77 5.82
C ASP A 266 -8.57 17.53 5.05
N ARG A 267 -7.27 17.35 5.36
CA ARG A 267 -6.17 17.90 4.53
C ARG A 267 -6.12 17.30 3.14
N PHE A 268 -6.73 16.13 2.95
CA PHE A 268 -6.82 15.44 1.68
C PHE A 268 -8.19 15.63 1.02
N LYS A 269 -8.93 16.67 1.43
CA LYS A 269 -10.06 17.20 0.67
C LYS A 269 -9.58 17.62 -0.72
N GLY A 270 -10.28 17.24 -1.76
CA GLY A 270 -9.83 17.28 -3.16
C GLY A 270 -9.52 15.90 -3.76
N LEU A 271 -9.34 14.86 -2.93
CA LEU A 271 -9.16 13.47 -3.38
C LEU A 271 -10.48 12.67 -3.37
N GLU A 272 -11.62 13.35 -3.24
CA GLU A 272 -12.94 12.70 -3.24
C GLU A 272 -13.19 11.93 -4.55
N LYS A 273 -14.22 11.08 -4.57
CA LYS A 273 -14.52 10.08 -5.62
C LYS A 273 -13.60 8.88 -5.59
N ALA A 274 -12.30 9.09 -5.58
CA ALA A 274 -11.30 8.03 -5.59
C ALA A 274 -10.99 7.51 -4.18
N PHE A 275 -10.96 8.43 -3.22
CA PHE A 275 -10.49 8.18 -1.87
C PHE A 275 -11.44 8.85 -0.87
N THR A 276 -12.44 8.07 -0.43
CA THR A 276 -13.54 8.59 0.39
C THR A 276 -13.06 9.10 1.73
N TRP A 277 -13.88 9.85 2.44
CA TRP A 277 -13.57 10.36 3.78
C TRP A 277 -13.26 9.22 4.75
N GLY A 278 -14.04 8.13 4.71
CA GLY A 278 -13.76 6.94 5.51
C GLY A 278 -12.41 6.30 5.16
N ASP A 279 -12.08 6.22 3.87
CA ASP A 279 -10.78 5.70 3.42
C ASP A 279 -9.62 6.60 3.89
N ARG A 280 -9.79 7.92 3.79
CA ARG A 280 -8.81 8.94 4.24
C ARG A 280 -8.58 8.87 5.74
N LEU A 281 -9.65 8.78 6.53
CA LEU A 281 -9.59 8.65 7.98
C LEU A 281 -8.87 7.37 8.40
N LEU A 282 -9.20 6.25 7.75
CA LEU A 282 -8.53 4.99 8.02
C LEU A 282 -7.04 5.05 7.67
N LYS A 283 -6.69 5.61 6.52
CA LYS A 283 -5.28 5.75 6.12
C LYS A 283 -4.54 6.68 7.10
N ALA A 284 -5.19 7.76 7.57
CA ALA A 284 -4.66 8.62 8.62
C ALA A 284 -4.34 7.83 9.90
N GLU A 285 -5.24 6.95 10.34
CA GLU A 285 -5.03 6.05 11.48
C GLU A 285 -3.83 5.12 11.26
N LYS A 286 -3.77 4.43 10.11
CA LYS A 286 -2.66 3.52 9.75
C LYS A 286 -1.32 4.23 9.69
N ILE A 287 -1.27 5.41 9.09
CA ILE A 287 -0.05 6.22 9.02
C ILE A 287 0.36 6.70 10.42
N ARG A 288 -0.58 7.17 11.25
CA ARG A 288 -0.31 7.55 12.64
C ARG A 288 0.28 6.37 13.43
N ASP A 289 -0.32 5.18 13.32
CA ASP A 289 0.12 3.97 14.04
C ASP A 289 1.46 3.43 13.51
N GLY A 290 1.69 3.54 12.19
CA GLY A 290 2.96 3.23 11.56
C GLY A 290 4.07 4.17 12.03
N VAL A 291 3.78 5.47 12.19
CA VAL A 291 4.74 6.44 12.75
C VAL A 291 5.00 6.15 14.23
N VAL A 292 3.98 5.83 15.03
CA VAL A 292 4.18 5.40 16.43
C VAL A 292 5.08 4.17 16.49
N THR A 293 4.84 3.17 15.63
CA THR A 293 5.67 1.95 15.56
C THR A 293 7.12 2.32 15.23
N GLY A 294 7.35 3.05 14.13
CA GLY A 294 8.71 3.41 13.71
C GLY A 294 9.47 4.27 14.70
N VAL A 295 8.81 5.22 15.37
CA VAL A 295 9.42 6.03 16.44
C VAL A 295 9.80 5.18 17.64
N THR A 296 8.95 4.24 18.04
CA THR A 296 9.17 3.44 19.26
C THR A 296 10.16 2.31 19.05
N THR A 297 10.09 1.61 17.92
CA THR A 297 10.87 0.38 17.65
C THR A 297 12.00 0.59 16.64
N GLY A 298 11.96 1.64 15.82
CA GLY A 298 12.83 1.80 14.65
C GLY A 298 12.35 1.06 13.40
N ASP A 299 11.22 0.34 13.49
CA ASP A 299 10.65 -0.42 12.38
C ASP A 299 9.64 0.42 11.58
N TRP A 300 10.03 0.77 10.36
CA TRP A 300 9.23 1.56 9.43
C TRP A 300 8.52 0.71 8.36
N GLN A 301 8.59 -0.62 8.47
CA GLN A 301 8.02 -1.55 7.50
C GLN A 301 6.52 -1.32 7.30
N LYS A 302 5.77 -1.03 8.38
CA LYS A 302 4.33 -0.73 8.29
C LYS A 302 4.04 0.44 7.36
N LEU A 303 4.82 1.52 7.43
CA LEU A 303 4.62 2.69 6.56
C LEU A 303 5.02 2.42 5.12
N ALA A 304 6.12 1.69 4.89
CA ALA A 304 6.52 1.28 3.55
C ALA A 304 5.44 0.37 2.92
N PHE A 305 4.89 -0.56 3.70
CA PHE A 305 3.86 -1.49 3.24
C PHE A 305 2.58 -0.77 2.79
N GLU A 306 2.26 0.39 3.33
CA GLU A 306 1.11 1.19 2.86
C GLU A 306 1.24 1.64 1.40
N VAL A 307 2.47 1.84 0.89
CA VAL A 307 2.74 2.12 -0.54
C VAL A 307 2.51 0.85 -1.35
N GLU A 308 3.13 -0.25 -0.92
CA GLU A 308 3.07 -1.54 -1.62
C GLU A 308 1.64 -2.06 -1.70
N ALA A 309 0.87 -1.97 -0.61
CA ALA A 309 -0.53 -2.39 -0.57
C ALA A 309 -1.39 -1.63 -1.58
N MET A 310 -1.17 -0.31 -1.73
CA MET A 310 -1.86 0.47 -2.76
C MET A 310 -1.43 0.05 -4.17
N TYR A 311 -0.13 -0.11 -4.39
CA TYR A 311 0.41 -0.50 -5.70
C TYR A 311 -0.08 -1.90 -6.13
N LEU A 312 -0.01 -2.89 -5.23
CA LEU A 312 -0.54 -4.24 -5.42
C LEU A 312 -2.08 -4.29 -5.51
N SER A 313 -2.77 -3.20 -5.17
CA SER A 313 -4.20 -3.07 -5.42
C SER A 313 -4.51 -2.47 -6.80
N GLY A 314 -3.49 -2.12 -7.60
CA GLY A 314 -3.64 -1.52 -8.92
C GLY A 314 -3.55 0.01 -8.95
N VAL A 315 -3.24 0.66 -7.81
CA VAL A 315 -2.98 2.10 -7.79
C VAL A 315 -1.65 2.39 -8.47
N ALA A 316 -1.58 3.44 -9.29
CA ALA A 316 -0.32 3.83 -9.93
C ALA A 316 0.75 4.17 -8.88
N GLY A 317 2.00 3.75 -9.11
CA GLY A 317 3.10 3.90 -8.14
C GLY A 317 3.30 5.35 -7.67
N ALA A 318 3.28 6.31 -8.59
CA ALA A 318 3.38 7.74 -8.25
C ALA A 318 2.24 8.23 -7.34
N VAL A 319 1.02 7.71 -7.53
CA VAL A 319 -0.14 8.05 -6.68
C VAL A 319 0.02 7.45 -5.29
N ALA A 320 0.39 6.18 -5.21
CA ALA A 320 0.63 5.50 -3.94
C ALA A 320 1.73 6.21 -3.12
N LEU A 321 2.84 6.55 -3.76
CA LEU A 321 3.93 7.30 -3.15
C LEU A 321 3.50 8.70 -2.71
N GLY A 322 2.76 9.42 -3.55
CA GLY A 322 2.27 10.76 -3.26
C GLY A 322 1.36 10.80 -2.03
N ILE A 323 0.36 9.92 -1.96
CA ILE A 323 -0.59 9.85 -0.84
C ILE A 323 0.16 9.53 0.47
N THR A 324 0.98 8.47 0.49
CA THR A 324 1.69 8.07 1.71
C THR A 324 2.64 9.18 2.19
N THR A 325 3.43 9.76 1.29
CA THR A 325 4.41 10.81 1.64
C THR A 325 3.74 12.08 2.15
N ALA A 326 2.65 12.50 1.50
CA ALA A 326 1.88 13.66 1.93
C ALA A 326 1.23 13.44 3.31
N MET A 327 0.70 12.24 3.58
CA MET A 327 0.10 11.93 4.88
C MET A 327 1.13 11.94 6.00
N ILE A 328 2.29 11.31 5.78
CA ILE A 328 3.40 11.36 6.75
C ILE A 328 3.86 12.81 6.96
N SER A 329 3.95 13.61 5.90
CA SER A 329 4.32 15.03 6.01
C SER A 329 3.30 15.82 6.84
N THR A 330 2.00 15.52 6.70
CA THR A 330 0.93 16.13 7.51
C THR A 330 1.03 15.71 8.97
N VAL A 331 1.35 14.44 9.25
CA VAL A 331 1.65 13.95 10.60
C VAL A 331 2.83 14.72 11.20
N ALA A 332 3.91 14.93 10.43
CA ALA A 332 5.06 15.71 10.88
C ALA A 332 4.68 17.17 11.21
N VAL A 333 3.86 17.82 10.38
CA VAL A 333 3.33 19.16 10.67
C VAL A 333 2.52 19.17 11.97
N ALA A 334 1.65 18.18 12.18
CA ALA A 334 0.87 18.06 13.42
C ALA A 334 1.76 17.85 14.66
N LEU A 335 2.92 17.21 14.49
CA LEU A 335 3.93 17.03 15.54
C LEU A 335 4.84 18.24 15.76
N SER A 336 4.69 19.33 15.01
CA SER A 336 5.52 20.54 15.16
C SER A 336 5.15 21.37 16.41
N LEU A 337 4.76 20.72 17.49
CA LEU A 337 4.42 21.31 18.79
C LEU A 337 5.69 21.79 19.53
N PRO A 338 5.58 22.76 20.46
CA PRO A 338 6.72 23.18 21.29
C PRO A 338 7.31 22.08 22.18
N SER A 339 6.48 21.11 22.59
CA SER A 339 6.89 20.00 23.46
C SER A 339 7.69 18.92 22.74
N VAL A 340 7.61 18.85 21.40
CA VAL A 340 8.30 17.84 20.60
C VAL A 340 9.71 18.34 20.27
N ALA A 341 10.72 17.56 20.66
CA ALA A 341 12.11 17.86 20.35
C ALA A 341 12.34 17.95 18.83
N VAL A 342 13.23 18.86 18.41
CA VAL A 342 13.56 19.05 16.99
C VAL A 342 14.09 17.77 16.36
N SER A 343 14.92 17.00 17.07
CA SER A 343 15.42 15.69 16.61
C SER A 343 14.28 14.70 16.31
N ALA A 344 13.28 14.63 17.20
CA ALA A 344 12.12 13.77 17.04
C ALA A 344 11.23 14.21 15.87
N LEU A 345 11.03 15.52 15.71
CA LEU A 345 10.34 16.09 14.56
C LEU A 345 11.09 15.78 13.25
N THR A 346 12.42 15.91 13.23
CA THR A 346 13.26 15.61 12.06
C THR A 346 13.07 14.15 11.65
N VAL A 347 13.11 13.19 12.58
CA VAL A 347 12.92 11.76 12.27
C VAL A 347 11.61 11.49 11.54
N VAL A 348 10.49 12.04 12.04
CA VAL A 348 9.17 11.83 11.41
C VAL A 348 9.06 12.57 10.08
N ALA A 349 9.65 13.77 9.98
CA ALA A 349 9.60 14.58 8.77
C ALA A 349 10.37 13.93 7.60
N VAL A 350 11.54 13.34 7.87
CA VAL A 350 12.39 12.76 6.82
C VAL A 350 11.96 11.35 6.40
N ILE A 351 11.25 10.59 7.25
CA ILE A 351 10.92 9.19 6.91
C ILE A 351 9.95 9.09 5.72
N GLY A 352 9.01 10.02 5.58
CA GLY A 352 8.11 10.03 4.42
C GLY A 352 8.87 10.22 3.11
N ILE A 353 9.83 11.15 3.10
CA ILE A 353 10.71 11.39 1.94
C ILE A 353 11.65 10.19 1.71
N SER A 354 12.12 9.54 2.78
CA SER A 354 12.96 8.35 2.68
C SER A 354 12.23 7.16 2.06
N ILE A 355 11.00 6.89 2.48
CA ILE A 355 10.13 5.88 1.87
C ILE A 355 9.95 6.20 0.38
N LEU A 356 9.60 7.45 0.06
CA LEU A 356 9.44 7.90 -1.32
C LEU A 356 10.68 7.60 -2.18
N THR A 357 11.84 8.11 -1.78
CA THR A 357 13.06 7.97 -2.58
C THR A 357 13.49 6.53 -2.68
N SER A 358 13.31 5.74 -1.62
CA SER A 358 13.69 4.33 -1.58
C SER A 358 12.91 3.47 -2.57
N TYR A 359 11.63 3.77 -2.79
CA TYR A 359 10.82 3.11 -3.81
C TYR A 359 11.09 3.61 -5.23
N ILE A 360 11.64 4.82 -5.39
CA ILE A 360 11.96 5.39 -6.70
C ILE A 360 13.29 4.85 -7.21
N ASP A 361 14.37 5.03 -6.43
CA ASP A 361 15.73 4.80 -6.89
C ASP A 361 16.74 4.71 -5.72
N ALA A 362 17.71 3.82 -5.83
CA ALA A 362 18.70 3.59 -4.77
C ALA A 362 19.64 4.79 -4.57
N ASP A 363 20.07 5.45 -5.66
CA ASP A 363 20.98 6.58 -5.59
C ASP A 363 20.28 7.82 -5.02
N LYS A 364 19.00 8.03 -5.35
CA LYS A 364 18.17 9.06 -4.71
C LYS A 364 18.03 8.83 -3.21
N ALA A 365 17.80 7.59 -2.79
CA ALA A 365 17.71 7.26 -1.37
C ALA A 365 19.05 7.52 -0.65
N LYS A 366 20.17 7.12 -1.25
CA LYS A 366 21.51 7.39 -0.71
C LYS A 366 21.83 8.88 -0.62
N ALA A 367 21.47 9.66 -1.65
CA ALA A 367 21.63 11.11 -1.65
C ALA A 367 20.82 11.77 -0.53
N LEU A 368 19.56 11.34 -0.34
CA LEU A 368 18.73 11.79 0.78
C LEU A 368 19.38 11.46 2.12
N ASN A 369 19.85 10.22 2.31
CA ASN A 369 20.45 9.79 3.58
C ASN A 369 21.61 10.72 3.96
N ASN A 370 22.48 11.05 3.01
CA ASN A 370 23.58 11.99 3.23
C ASN A 370 23.10 13.41 3.58
N ALA A 371 22.08 13.91 2.88
CA ALA A 371 21.53 15.25 3.13
C ALA A 371 20.85 15.36 4.50
N VAL A 372 20.12 14.32 4.91
CA VAL A 372 19.37 14.25 6.18
C VAL A 372 20.30 14.31 7.39
N LEU A 373 21.52 13.76 7.32
CA LEU A 373 22.48 13.84 8.42
C LEU A 373 22.88 15.27 8.78
N GLY A 374 22.75 16.20 7.83
CA GLY A 374 22.97 17.63 8.04
C GLY A 374 21.80 18.39 8.66
N LEU A 375 20.65 17.73 8.89
CA LEU A 375 19.47 18.31 9.56
C LEU A 375 19.49 18.11 11.08
N PHE A 376 20.14 17.05 11.55
CA PHE A 376 20.33 16.77 12.97
C PHE A 376 21.44 17.67 13.52
N LYS A 377 21.03 18.73 14.21
CA LYS A 377 21.88 19.69 14.92
C LYS A 377 22.28 19.16 16.29
#